data_AF-W8E3N6-F1
#
_entry.id   AF-W8E3N6-F1
#
_cell.length_a   1.000
_cell.length_b   1.000
_cell.length_c   1.000
_cell.angle_alpha   90.00
_cell.angle_beta   90.00
_cell.angle_gamma   90.00
#
_symmetry.space_group_name_H-M   'P 1'
#
loop_
_entity.id
_entity.type
_entity.pdbx_description
1 polymer ?
#
loop_
_entity_poly.entity_id
_entity_poly.type
_entity_poly.pdbx_seq_one_letter_code
_entity_poly.pdbx_strand_id
1 'polypeptide(L)'
;QDDRAVRSLVRQAEGDGRHVLEIGPGKGAITEELLHSFDTVTAVEMDPHWAAYVRKKFDGKRVTVFQGDFLDFRFPSEIDTVVGNVPYGITTQILRCLLESTNWQSAALIV
;
A
#
# COMPACT_ATOMS: atom_id res chain seq x y z
N GLN A 1 -15.44 3.36 4.32
CA GLN A 1 -14.72 2.18 3.78
C GLN A 1 -14.97 1.05 4.75
N ASP A 2 -15.17 -0.15 4.25
CA ASP A 2 -15.65 -1.29 5.03
C ASP A 2 -14.49 -1.92 5.81
N ASP A 3 -14.38 -1.63 7.11
CA ASP A 3 -13.29 -2.10 7.98
C ASP A 3 -13.11 -3.62 7.97
N ARG A 4 -14.17 -4.38 7.62
CA ARG A 4 -14.11 -5.83 7.51
C ARG A 4 -13.33 -6.28 6.27
N ALA A 5 -13.49 -5.59 5.13
CA ALA A 5 -12.73 -5.86 3.92
C ALA A 5 -11.24 -5.54 4.12
N VAL A 6 -10.95 -4.42 4.78
CA VAL A 6 -9.58 -4.01 5.13
C VAL A 6 -8.90 -5.06 6.01
N ARG A 7 -9.52 -5.45 7.12
CA ARG A 7 -8.95 -6.47 8.02
C ARG A 7 -8.81 -7.83 7.36
N SER A 8 -9.74 -8.22 6.50
CA SER A 8 -9.63 -9.44 5.71
C SER A 8 -8.42 -9.39 4.77
N LEU A 9 -8.17 -8.24 4.16
CA LEU A 9 -7.07 -8.04 3.23
C LEU A 9 -5.71 -8.10 3.94
N VAL A 10 -5.58 -7.42 5.08
CA VAL A 10 -4.36 -7.49 5.92
C VAL A 10 -4.14 -8.91 6.45
N ARG A 11 -5.20 -9.68 6.73
CA ARG A 11 -5.08 -11.10 7.12
C ARG A 11 -4.67 -12.03 5.97
N GLN A 12 -5.07 -11.72 4.74
CA GLN A 12 -4.77 -12.52 3.55
C GLN A 12 -3.41 -12.16 2.92
N ALA A 13 -2.86 -11.00 3.29
CA ALA A 13 -1.47 -10.64 3.04
C ALA A 13 -0.55 -11.63 3.78
N GLU A 14 -0.25 -12.76 3.13
CA GLU A 14 0.73 -13.74 3.60
C GLU A 14 2.12 -13.15 3.42
N GLY A 15 2.81 -12.83 4.50
CA GLY A 15 4.17 -12.27 4.48
C GLY A 15 4.85 -12.41 5.83
N ASP A 16 6.15 -12.14 5.87
CA ASP A 16 6.94 -12.08 7.10
C ASP A 16 6.56 -10.89 7.99
N GLY A 17 5.71 -9.97 7.50
CA GLY A 17 5.30 -8.78 8.24
C GLY A 17 6.38 -7.70 8.26
N ARG A 18 7.34 -7.73 7.33
CA ARG A 18 8.49 -6.80 7.34
C ARG A 18 8.17 -5.45 6.72
N HIS A 19 7.82 -5.45 5.44
CA HIS A 19 7.61 -4.21 4.69
C HIS A 19 6.42 -4.35 3.76
N VAL A 20 5.37 -3.58 4.02
CA VAL A 20 4.21 -3.51 3.14
C VAL A 20 4.22 -2.23 2.29
N LEU A 21 3.87 -2.38 1.02
CA LEU A 21 3.56 -1.29 0.10
C LEU A 21 2.05 -1.11 0.01
N GLU A 22 1.55 0.07 0.36
CA GLU A 22 0.16 0.47 0.23
C GLU A 22 -0.05 1.35 -1.01
N ILE A 23 -0.95 0.94 -1.91
CA ILE A 23 -1.38 1.73 -3.08
C ILE A 23 -2.66 2.49 -2.73
N GLY A 24 -2.61 3.82 -2.79
CA GLY A 24 -3.77 4.68 -2.57
C GLY A 24 -4.27 4.66 -1.12
N PRO A 25 -3.50 5.17 -0.15
CA PRO A 25 -3.88 5.17 1.26
C PRO A 25 -5.13 6.01 1.56
N GLY A 26 -5.44 7.02 0.74
CA GLY A 26 -6.59 7.92 0.94
C GLY A 26 -6.61 8.53 2.35
N LYS A 27 -7.59 8.14 3.18
CA LYS A 27 -7.72 8.62 4.58
C LYS A 27 -6.84 7.85 5.59
N GLY A 28 -6.12 6.83 5.14
CA GLY A 28 -5.22 6.00 5.94
C GLY A 28 -5.91 4.99 6.84
N ALA A 29 -7.13 4.54 6.50
CA ALA A 29 -7.82 3.49 7.26
C ALA A 29 -7.08 2.14 7.14
N ILE A 30 -6.59 1.83 5.94
CA ILE A 30 -5.79 0.63 5.69
C ILE A 30 -4.39 0.78 6.30
N THR A 31 -3.75 1.94 6.11
CA THR A 31 -2.46 2.28 6.74
C THR A 31 -2.42 2.04 8.26
N GLU A 32 -3.50 2.38 8.99
CA GLU A 32 -3.61 2.12 10.43
C GLU A 32 -3.52 0.63 10.77
N GLU A 33 -4.32 -0.18 10.08
CA GLU A 33 -4.34 -1.64 10.30
C GLU A 33 -3.00 -2.28 9.88
N LEU A 34 -2.38 -1.80 8.81
CA LEU A 34 -1.06 -2.26 8.37
C LEU A 34 0.03 -2.00 9.41
N LEU A 35 0.00 -0.88 10.11
CA LEU A 35 0.98 -0.56 11.16
C LEU A 35 0.94 -1.53 12.35
N HIS A 36 -0.16 -2.28 12.53
CA HIS A 36 -0.28 -3.31 13.56
C HIS A 36 0.32 -4.66 13.15
N SER A 37 0.39 -4.95 11.85
CA SER A 37 0.83 -6.24 11.32
C SER A 37 2.19 -6.20 10.63
N PHE A 38 2.66 -5.01 10.23
CA PHE A 38 3.91 -4.83 9.49
C PHE A 38 4.90 -3.93 10.21
N ASP A 39 6.20 -4.17 10.00
CA ASP A 39 7.25 -3.37 10.60
C ASP A 39 7.40 -1.99 9.97
N THR A 40 7.22 -1.91 8.66
CA THR A 40 7.26 -0.64 7.93
C THR A 40 6.19 -0.61 6.85
N VAL A 41 5.65 0.58 6.62
CA VAL A 41 4.66 0.84 5.58
C VAL A 41 5.23 1.87 4.62
N THR A 42 5.24 1.55 3.34
CA THR A 42 5.40 2.56 2.27
C THR A 42 4.04 2.81 1.65
N ALA A 43 3.55 4.03 1.63
CA ALA A 43 2.31 4.40 0.98
C ALA A 43 2.59 5.21 -0.28
N VAL A 44 1.98 4.84 -1.41
CA VAL A 44 2.05 5.59 -2.68
C VAL A 44 0.69 6.22 -2.94
N GLU A 45 0.68 7.54 -3.04
CA GLU A 45 -0.55 8.32 -3.25
C GLU A 45 -0.34 9.33 -4.38
N MET A 46 -1.23 9.31 -5.38
CA MET A 46 -1.16 10.22 -6.52
C MET A 46 -1.68 11.61 -6.15
N ASP A 47 -2.72 11.67 -5.29
CA ASP A 47 -3.31 12.94 -4.89
C ASP A 47 -2.42 13.66 -3.85
N PRO A 48 -1.90 14.86 -4.15
CA PRO A 48 -1.05 15.60 -3.23
C PRO A 48 -1.74 15.95 -1.90
N HIS A 49 -3.05 16.17 -1.91
CA HIS A 49 -3.83 16.47 -0.72
C HIS A 49 -3.89 15.26 0.22
N TRP A 50 -4.20 14.08 -0.32
CA TRP A 50 -4.22 12.85 0.47
C TRP A 50 -2.82 12.43 0.93
N ALA A 51 -1.80 12.59 0.07
CA ALA A 51 -0.42 12.31 0.46
C ALA A 51 0.02 13.20 1.64
N ALA A 52 -0.28 14.50 1.60
CA ALA A 52 0.00 15.42 2.70
C ALA A 52 -0.80 15.07 3.98
N TYR A 53 -2.08 14.68 3.82
CA TYR A 53 -2.92 14.25 4.92
C TYR A 53 -2.35 13.02 5.63
N VAL A 54 -1.99 11.96 4.87
CA VAL A 54 -1.42 10.72 5.41
C VAL A 54 -0.07 10.99 6.07
N ARG A 55 0.82 11.78 5.45
CA ARG A 55 2.09 12.19 6.09
C ARG A 55 1.87 12.84 7.44
N LYS A 56 0.94 13.80 7.51
CA LYS A 56 0.65 14.51 8.76
C LYS A 56 0.01 13.59 9.80
N LYS A 57 -0.90 12.71 9.37
CA LYS A 57 -1.61 11.77 10.26
C LYS A 57 -0.68 10.74 10.90
N PHE A 58 0.31 10.26 10.15
CA PHE A 58 1.27 9.24 10.59
C PHE A 58 2.66 9.81 10.87
N ASP A 59 2.77 11.11 11.15
CA ASP A 59 4.04 11.72 11.51
C ASP A 59 4.65 11.05 12.76
N GLY A 60 5.94 10.76 12.71
CA GLY A 60 6.65 9.99 13.74
C GLY A 60 6.28 8.50 13.82
N LYS A 61 5.52 7.95 12.86
CA LYS A 61 5.26 6.50 12.73
C LYS A 61 6.18 5.87 11.69
N ARG A 62 6.13 4.55 11.60
CA ARG A 62 6.90 3.74 10.63
C ARG A 62 6.28 3.76 9.23
N VAL A 63 5.83 4.93 8.78
CA VAL A 63 5.15 5.14 7.48
C VAL A 63 5.96 6.10 6.62
N THR A 64 6.33 5.67 5.42
CA THR A 64 6.93 6.51 4.38
C THR A 64 5.90 6.78 3.30
N VAL A 65 5.62 8.05 2.98
CA VAL A 65 4.61 8.41 1.96
C VAL A 65 5.29 8.99 0.73
N PHE A 66 5.20 8.28 -0.38
CA PHE A 66 5.57 8.75 -1.71
C PHE A 66 4.35 9.36 -2.38
N GLN A 67 4.52 10.58 -2.87
CA GLN A 67 3.52 11.23 -3.69
C GLN A 67 3.91 11.08 -5.15
N GLY A 68 3.04 10.45 -5.94
CA GLY A 68 3.28 10.19 -7.35
C GLY A 68 2.38 9.09 -7.89
N ASP A 69 2.47 8.88 -9.20
CA ASP A 69 1.81 7.75 -9.84
C ASP A 69 2.48 6.45 -9.42
N PHE A 70 1.68 5.44 -9.08
CA PHE A 70 2.17 4.11 -8.79
C PHE A 70 2.85 3.46 -9.99
N LEU A 71 2.40 3.74 -11.22
CA LEU A 71 2.97 3.17 -12.44
C LEU A 71 4.40 3.66 -12.70
N ASP A 72 4.76 4.84 -12.17
CA ASP A 72 6.10 5.42 -12.23
C ASP A 72 6.93 5.13 -10.96
N PHE A 73 6.32 4.48 -9.97
CA PHE A 73 6.95 4.23 -8.69
C PHE A 73 8.03 3.15 -8.80
N ARG A 74 9.23 3.48 -8.31
CA ARG A 74 10.32 2.50 -8.20
C ARG A 74 10.18 1.73 -6.90
N PHE A 75 9.89 0.44 -7.03
CA PHE A 75 9.81 -0.49 -5.91
C PHE A 75 11.12 -0.47 -5.09
N PRO A 76 11.04 -0.23 -3.76
CA PRO A 76 12.11 -0.56 -2.84
C PRO A 76 12.63 -1.99 -3.06
N SER A 77 13.91 -2.22 -2.74
CA SER A 77 14.55 -3.52 -2.96
C SER A 77 13.93 -4.66 -2.14
N GLU A 78 13.24 -4.36 -1.05
CA GLU A 78 12.65 -5.34 -0.13
C GLU A 78 11.20 -4.94 0.18
N ILE A 79 10.25 -5.36 -0.67
CA ILE A 79 8.84 -5.34 -0.29
C ILE A 79 8.45 -6.78 0.02
N ASP A 80 7.74 -6.98 1.11
CA ASP A 80 7.21 -8.28 1.50
C ASP A 80 5.83 -8.47 0.88
N THR A 81 4.96 -7.47 1.08
CA THR A 81 3.56 -7.53 0.66
C THR A 81 3.12 -6.24 -0.01
N VAL A 82 2.26 -6.35 -1.03
CA VAL A 82 1.56 -5.20 -1.63
C VAL A 82 0.08 -5.24 -1.25
N VAL A 83 -0.44 -4.11 -0.80
CA VAL A 83 -1.83 -3.91 -0.39
C VAL A 83 -2.37 -2.68 -1.10
N GLY A 84 -3.63 -2.69 -1.54
CA GLY A 84 -4.20 -1.48 -2.11
C GLY A 84 -5.67 -1.58 -2.45
N ASN A 85 -6.32 -0.42 -2.47
CA ASN A 85 -7.65 -0.27 -3.05
C ASN A 85 -7.52 0.46 -4.38
N VAL A 86 -7.47 -0.29 -5.47
CA VAL A 86 -7.08 0.22 -6.78
C VAL A 86 -8.31 0.44 -7.67
N PRO A 87 -8.37 1.55 -8.43
CA PRO A 87 -9.51 1.79 -9.30
C PRO A 87 -9.54 0.81 -10.47
N TYR A 88 -10.73 0.27 -10.76
CA TYR A 88 -10.96 -0.71 -11.84
C TYR A 88 -10.35 -0.32 -13.19
N GLY A 89 -10.35 0.98 -13.52
CA GLY A 89 -9.84 1.50 -14.79
C GLY A 89 -8.34 1.33 -15.02
N ILE A 90 -7.54 1.13 -13.96
CA ILE A 90 -6.07 0.99 -14.04
C ILE A 90 -5.55 -0.33 -13.44
N THR A 91 -6.44 -1.20 -12.95
CA THR A 91 -6.06 -2.47 -12.31
C THR A 91 -5.14 -3.32 -13.20
N THR A 92 -5.43 -3.42 -14.50
CA THR A 92 -4.59 -4.22 -15.42
C THR A 92 -3.17 -3.67 -15.51
N GLN A 93 -2.98 -2.35 -15.50
CA GLN A 93 -1.65 -1.73 -15.54
C GLN A 93 -0.90 -1.97 -14.22
N ILE A 94 -1.60 -1.82 -13.08
CA ILE A 94 -1.04 -2.09 -11.76
C ILE A 94 -0.59 -3.55 -11.65
N LEU A 95 -1.44 -4.50 -12.04
CA LEU A 95 -1.09 -5.92 -12.04
C LEU A 95 0.12 -6.21 -12.93
N ARG A 96 0.23 -5.57 -14.09
CA ARG A 96 1.42 -5.71 -14.95
C ARG A 96 2.68 -5.18 -14.26
N CYS A 97 2.64 -3.98 -13.68
CA CYS A 97 3.78 -3.43 -12.94
C CYS A 97 4.21 -4.36 -11.78
N LEU A 98 3.24 -4.94 -11.06
CA LEU A 98 3.52 -5.90 -9.99
C LEU A 98 4.18 -7.17 -10.54
N LEU A 99 3.63 -7.77 -11.59
CA LEU A 99 4.17 -8.99 -12.21
C LEU A 99 5.54 -8.80 -12.88
N GLU A 100 5.86 -7.58 -13.31
CA GLU A 100 7.18 -7.23 -13.87
C GLU A 100 8.23 -7.02 -12.76
N SER A 101 7.80 -6.75 -11.52
CA SER A 101 8.69 -6.64 -10.35
C SER A 101 8.89 -8.00 -9.66
N THR A 102 10.12 -8.30 -9.23
CA THR A 102 10.49 -9.63 -8.68
C THR A 102 10.64 -9.67 -7.17
N ASN A 103 10.41 -8.55 -6.48
CA ASN A 103 10.86 -8.35 -5.10
C ASN A 103 9.67 -8.20 -4.12
N TRP A 104 8.63 -9.01 -4.28
CA TRP A 104 7.49 -9.11 -3.36
C TRP A 104 7.01 -10.55 -3.26
N GLN A 105 6.40 -10.93 -2.14
CA GLN A 105 5.96 -12.30 -1.85
C GLN A 105 4.45 -12.48 -2.05
N SER A 106 3.65 -11.50 -1.62
CA SER A 106 2.21 -11.53 -1.75
C SER A 106 1.62 -10.17 -2.14
N ALA A 107 0.44 -10.21 -2.73
CA ALA A 107 -0.32 -9.02 -3.07
C ALA A 107 -1.81 -9.24 -2.76
N ALA A 108 -2.43 -8.27 -2.11
CA ALA A 108 -3.86 -8.29 -1.81
C ALA A 108 -4.48 -6.95 -2.25
N LEU A 109 -5.37 -7.01 -3.26
CA LEU A 109 -5.93 -5.83 -3.91
C LEU A 109 -7.46 -5.86 -3.86
N ILE A 110 -8.08 -4.74 -3.49
CA ILE A 110 -9.52 -4.50 -3.67
C ILE A 110 -9.70 -3.70 -4.96
N VAL A 111 -10.68 -4.10 -5.75
CA VAL A 111 -11.10 -3.49 -7.02
C VAL A 111 -12.57 -3.11 -7.00
#